data_AF-A0A496DZ88-F1
#
_entry.id   AF-A0A496DZ88-F1
#
_cell.length_a   1.000
_cell.length_b   1.000
_cell.length_c   1.000
_cell.angle_alpha   90.00
_cell.angle_beta   90.00
_cell.angle_gamma   90.00
#
_symmetry.space_group_name_H-M   'P 1'
#
loop_
_entity.id
_entity.type
_entity.pdbx_description
1 polymer ?
#
loop_
_entity_poly.entity_id
_entity_poly.type
_entity_poly.pdbx_seq_one_letter_code
_entity_poly.pdbx_strand_id
1 'polypeptide(L)'
;MRFKKYILLSLVLCGFAACSDDNEIEIPKAPVLEKAQLALAIKSEEGAVTKTGETTPTDADVNTLTVGVFGVDGWSVIYTKDATPNLDGTKDVGPQDVYAGDAQVVVVANAAPAIQAELAKAKDITDFLETTINLADETLEKGLTMSSGVLDVTLVANTINYIGYADEKSEITVNGKTGQEVHGGGPVPLVRNVASIALARVTHSNPDTANYISKNFVLKEVFIASAKGVSNVASKEEWGAIEKIIDFTDPTLGYLKYMVGREFSGNIDEGSYKKGTQSLRDMLVQENTTSDEALNHEFYVYENIKGEVNAGESNVNPAYANHTLLLVKGDYTYLPQGAKESITKENCYYAIPVGEKVTIGGTEEKSGFYVQRNYKYAITLTIIGPGSEIPYDPMVSANVSASVKVEPWNVKTIHEEVE
;
A
#
# COMPACT_ATOMS: atom_id res chain seq x y z
N MET A 1 -27.44 -56.15 -3.76
CA MET A 1 -27.08 -57.24 -4.69
C MET A 1 -27.36 -56.80 -6.11
N ARG A 2 -26.29 -56.70 -6.92
CA ARG A 2 -26.27 -56.53 -8.38
C ARG A 2 -26.40 -57.90 -9.04
N PHE A 3 -26.86 -57.98 -10.29
CA PHE A 3 -26.15 -58.64 -11.41
C PHE A 3 -26.97 -58.70 -12.71
N LYS A 4 -26.23 -58.64 -13.83
CA LYS A 4 -26.53 -59.16 -15.20
C LYS A 4 -27.43 -58.25 -16.07
N LYS A 5 -27.08 -57.88 -17.31
CA LYS A 5 -26.25 -58.53 -18.36
C LYS A 5 -25.74 -57.50 -19.40
N TYR A 6 -24.52 -57.73 -19.89
CA TYR A 6 -24.00 -57.32 -21.19
C TYR A 6 -24.63 -58.17 -22.33
N ILE A 7 -24.68 -57.66 -23.57
CA ILE A 7 -24.31 -58.36 -24.84
C ILE A 7 -24.54 -57.46 -26.09
N LEU A 8 -23.43 -57.24 -26.80
CA LEU A 8 -23.14 -57.10 -28.25
C LEU A 8 -24.09 -56.45 -29.30
N LEU A 9 -23.49 -55.48 -30.01
CA LEU A 9 -23.04 -55.51 -31.42
C LEU A 9 -24.06 -55.73 -32.56
N SER A 10 -24.28 -54.68 -33.37
CA SER A 10 -24.54 -54.83 -34.81
C SER A 10 -24.03 -53.61 -35.60
N LEU A 11 -22.92 -53.84 -36.31
CA LEU A 11 -22.46 -53.01 -37.44
C LEU A 11 -23.43 -53.19 -38.61
N VAL A 12 -23.88 -52.08 -39.21
CA VAL A 12 -24.46 -52.09 -40.56
C VAL A 12 -23.63 -51.15 -41.43
N LEU A 13 -22.88 -51.79 -42.32
CA LEU A 13 -22.23 -51.21 -43.49
C LEU A 13 -23.30 -50.95 -44.56
N CYS A 14 -23.45 -49.71 -45.02
CA CYS A 14 -24.06 -49.42 -46.33
C CYS A 14 -23.12 -48.49 -47.08
N GLY A 15 -22.50 -49.01 -48.14
CA GLY A 15 -21.82 -48.22 -49.15
C GLY A 15 -22.76 -47.93 -50.31
N PHE A 16 -22.78 -46.68 -50.76
CA PHE A 16 -23.06 -46.32 -52.14
C PHE A 16 -21.98 -45.34 -52.60
N ALA A 17 -21.47 -45.58 -53.81
CA ALA A 17 -20.39 -44.87 -54.43
C ALA A 17 -20.88 -43.69 -55.31
N ALA A 18 -19.93 -42.78 -55.57
CA ALA A 18 -19.85 -41.78 -56.65
C ALA A 18 -20.49 -40.40 -56.41
N CYS A 19 -19.66 -39.39 -56.11
CA CYS A 19 -19.15 -38.41 -57.08
C CYS A 19 -18.27 -37.36 -56.37
N SER A 20 -17.03 -37.24 -56.84
CA SER A 20 -16.10 -36.10 -56.74
C SER A 20 -16.56 -34.89 -55.91
N ASP A 21 -15.93 -34.72 -54.75
CA ASP A 21 -15.02 -33.59 -54.52
C ASP A 21 -14.07 -34.01 -53.39
N ASP A 22 -12.77 -34.02 -53.68
CA ASP A 22 -11.69 -34.08 -52.69
C ASP A 22 -11.67 -32.75 -51.92
N ASN A 23 -12.73 -32.48 -51.17
CA ASN A 23 -12.66 -31.53 -50.08
C ASN A 23 -12.26 -32.36 -48.86
N GLU A 24 -10.96 -32.38 -48.56
CA GLU A 24 -10.53 -32.60 -47.19
C GLU A 24 -11.39 -31.68 -46.32
N ILE A 25 -12.30 -32.29 -45.54
CA ILE A 25 -12.98 -31.57 -44.48
C ILE A 25 -11.86 -31.26 -43.49
N GLU A 26 -11.26 -30.08 -43.62
CA GLU A 26 -10.44 -29.50 -42.57
C GLU A 26 -11.33 -29.41 -41.33
N ILE A 27 -11.21 -30.39 -40.44
CA ILE A 27 -11.71 -30.27 -39.09
C ILE A 27 -10.93 -29.07 -38.55
N PRO A 28 -11.58 -27.92 -38.23
CA PRO A 28 -10.86 -26.77 -37.71
C PRO A 28 -10.13 -27.25 -36.46
N LYS A 29 -8.81 -27.27 -36.54
CA LYS A 29 -7.96 -27.62 -35.41
C LYS A 29 -8.32 -26.58 -34.35
N ALA A 30 -8.93 -27.03 -33.25
CA ALA A 30 -9.26 -26.13 -32.16
C ALA A 30 -7.99 -25.33 -31.83
N PRO A 31 -8.03 -24.00 -31.78
CA PRO A 31 -6.84 -23.20 -31.53
C PRO A 31 -6.23 -23.68 -30.20
N VAL A 32 -5.02 -24.24 -30.28
CA VAL A 32 -4.27 -24.70 -29.11
C VAL A 32 -3.45 -23.52 -28.64
N LEU A 33 -3.54 -23.19 -27.34
CA LEU A 33 -2.69 -22.16 -26.75
C LEU A 33 -1.22 -22.52 -26.97
N GLU A 34 -0.51 -21.68 -27.72
CA GLU A 34 0.92 -21.87 -27.96
C GLU A 34 1.71 -21.52 -26.70
N LYS A 35 2.76 -22.30 -26.43
CA LYS A 35 3.59 -22.07 -25.24
C LYS A 35 4.57 -20.92 -25.47
N ALA A 36 4.88 -20.21 -24.39
CA ALA A 36 5.89 -19.18 -24.33
C ALA A 36 6.57 -19.19 -22.95
N GLN A 37 7.60 -18.38 -22.75
CA GLN A 37 8.17 -18.11 -21.43
C GLN A 37 8.16 -16.62 -21.15
N LEU A 38 8.13 -16.22 -19.87
CA LEU A 38 8.18 -14.83 -19.42
C LEU A 38 9.28 -14.63 -18.36
N ALA A 39 10.11 -13.62 -18.54
CA ALA A 39 10.98 -13.04 -17.53
C ALA A 39 10.66 -11.55 -17.37
N LEU A 40 10.66 -11.05 -16.14
CA LEU A 40 10.26 -9.67 -15.83
C LEU A 40 11.26 -9.03 -14.88
N ALA A 41 11.79 -7.87 -15.27
CA ALA A 41 12.65 -7.03 -14.46
C ALA A 41 11.90 -5.82 -13.89
N ILE A 42 12.14 -5.53 -12.61
CA ILE A 42 11.64 -4.36 -11.89
C ILE A 42 12.78 -3.40 -11.59
N LYS A 43 12.43 -2.11 -11.46
CA LYS A 43 13.34 -1.11 -10.94
C LYS A 43 13.53 -1.32 -9.43
N SER A 44 14.76 -1.52 -8.97
CA SER A 44 15.07 -1.57 -7.53
C SER A 44 15.61 -0.24 -7.06
N GLU A 45 15.13 0.24 -5.92
CA GLU A 45 15.81 1.31 -5.19
C GLU A 45 16.86 0.63 -4.30
N GLU A 46 18.14 0.71 -4.65
CA GLU A 46 19.18 0.23 -3.73
C GLU A 46 19.13 1.05 -2.43
N GLY A 47 18.94 0.35 -1.31
CA GLY A 47 19.15 0.88 0.03
C GLY A 47 20.62 1.23 0.25
N ALA A 48 20.89 2.21 1.11
CA ALA A 48 22.26 2.58 1.46
C ALA A 48 22.96 1.41 2.16
N VAL A 49 24.02 0.85 1.54
CA VAL A 49 24.80 -0.23 2.15
C VAL A 49 25.75 0.37 3.20
N THR A 50 25.55 0.05 4.48
CA THR A 50 26.54 0.38 5.51
C THR A 50 27.79 -0.48 5.34
N LYS A 51 28.97 0.10 5.61
CA LYS A 51 30.32 -0.48 5.36
C LYS A 51 30.61 -1.84 6.04
N THR A 52 29.67 -2.42 6.78
CA THR A 52 29.83 -3.64 7.58
C THR A 52 29.26 -4.90 6.95
N GLY A 53 28.61 -4.82 5.78
CA GLY A 53 28.14 -6.02 5.05
C GLY A 53 26.96 -6.77 5.70
N GLU A 54 26.46 -6.29 6.85
CA GLU A 54 25.14 -6.64 7.38
C GLU A 54 24.11 -5.65 6.79
N THR A 55 23.11 -6.17 6.09
CA THR A 55 22.01 -5.37 5.55
C THR A 55 20.85 -5.40 6.54
N THR A 56 20.64 -4.29 7.26
CA THR A 56 19.40 -4.09 8.01
C THR A 56 18.26 -3.91 6.98
N PRO A 57 17.10 -4.57 7.16
CA PRO A 57 16.00 -4.43 6.22
C PRO A 57 15.58 -2.97 6.05
N THR A 58 15.33 -2.57 4.81
CA THR A 58 14.99 -1.19 4.44
C THR A 58 13.59 -1.09 3.86
N ASP A 59 13.03 0.12 3.85
CA ASP A 59 11.70 0.38 3.26
C ASP A 59 11.66 0.20 1.73
N ALA A 60 12.81 -0.01 1.09
CA ALA A 60 13.01 -0.20 -0.34
C ALA A 60 13.24 -1.67 -0.74
N ASP A 61 13.33 -2.58 0.23
CA ASP A 61 13.66 -3.96 -0.05
C ASP A 61 12.56 -4.65 -0.86
N VAL A 62 12.97 -5.31 -1.95
CA VAL A 62 12.13 -6.20 -2.76
C VAL A 62 12.66 -7.62 -2.61
N ASN A 63 11.96 -8.44 -1.83
CA ASN A 63 12.38 -9.80 -1.47
C ASN A 63 11.73 -10.85 -2.38
N THR A 64 10.42 -10.71 -2.63
CA THR A 64 9.65 -11.62 -3.48
C THR A 64 8.86 -10.85 -4.52
N LEU A 65 8.60 -11.47 -5.66
CA LEU A 65 7.75 -10.94 -6.72
C LEU A 65 6.68 -11.98 -7.09
N THR A 66 5.42 -11.59 -6.93
CA THR A 66 4.25 -12.30 -7.44
C THR A 66 3.83 -11.67 -8.76
N VAL A 67 3.85 -12.44 -9.84
CA VAL A 67 3.46 -11.99 -11.18
C VAL A 67 2.14 -12.66 -11.55
N GLY A 68 1.14 -11.84 -11.92
CA GLY A 68 -0.10 -12.29 -12.53
C GLY A 68 -0.09 -12.02 -14.04
N VAL A 69 -0.27 -13.06 -14.84
CA VAL A 69 -0.37 -12.98 -16.31
C VAL A 69 -1.75 -13.48 -16.72
N PHE A 70 -2.55 -12.61 -17.35
CA PHE A 70 -3.93 -12.89 -17.73
C PHE A 70 -4.09 -12.70 -19.24
N GLY A 71 -4.21 -13.81 -19.98
CA GLY A 71 -4.42 -13.77 -21.41
C GLY A 71 -5.85 -13.36 -21.77
N VAL A 72 -6.00 -12.61 -22.87
CA VAL A 72 -7.33 -12.17 -23.35
C VAL A 72 -8.25 -13.34 -23.72
N ASP A 73 -7.67 -14.50 -24.01
CA ASP A 73 -8.38 -15.74 -24.34
C ASP A 73 -8.82 -16.55 -23.09
N GLY A 74 -8.72 -15.95 -21.89
CA GLY A 74 -9.28 -16.50 -20.64
C GLY A 74 -8.38 -17.48 -19.88
N TRP A 75 -7.11 -17.61 -20.26
CA TRP A 75 -6.11 -18.33 -19.47
C TRP A 75 -5.40 -17.39 -18.49
N SER A 76 -4.91 -17.93 -17.38
CA SER A 76 -4.08 -17.19 -16.43
C SER A 76 -2.90 -18.02 -15.95
N VAL A 77 -1.79 -17.35 -15.65
CA VAL A 77 -0.62 -17.92 -14.99
C VAL A 77 -0.19 -16.95 -13.90
N ILE A 78 -0.23 -17.41 -12.64
CA ILE A 78 0.18 -16.63 -11.48
C ILE A 78 1.28 -17.39 -10.75
N TYR A 79 2.36 -16.72 -10.41
CA TYR A 79 3.50 -17.33 -9.73
C TYR A 79 4.22 -16.34 -8.82
N THR A 80 4.83 -16.85 -7.77
CA THR A 80 5.70 -16.08 -6.86
C THR A 80 7.09 -16.69 -6.85
N LYS A 81 8.12 -15.85 -6.91
CA LYS A 81 9.53 -16.24 -6.76
C LYS A 81 10.29 -15.20 -5.93
N ASP A 82 11.42 -15.61 -5.38
CA ASP A 82 12.39 -14.68 -4.81
C ASP A 82 12.93 -13.76 -5.91
N ALA A 83 13.07 -12.48 -5.60
CA ALA A 83 13.59 -11.49 -6.54
C ALA A 83 15.11 -11.66 -6.68
N THR A 84 15.58 -11.84 -7.92
CA THR A 84 17.02 -12.02 -8.20
C THR A 84 17.65 -10.66 -8.46
N PRO A 85 18.66 -10.22 -7.67
CA PRO A 85 19.30 -8.93 -7.87
C PRO A 85 20.29 -8.93 -9.04
N ASN A 86 20.30 -7.83 -9.79
CA ASN A 86 21.21 -7.59 -10.90
C ASN A 86 22.21 -6.46 -10.57
N LEU A 87 23.31 -6.39 -11.33
CA LEU A 87 24.38 -5.41 -11.12
C LEU A 87 24.01 -3.98 -11.55
N ASP A 88 22.93 -3.82 -12.30
CA ASP A 88 22.43 -2.56 -12.84
C ASP A 88 21.37 -1.89 -11.93
N GLY A 89 21.21 -2.38 -10.70
CA GLY A 89 20.21 -1.86 -9.76
C GLY A 89 18.78 -2.31 -10.09
N THR A 90 18.61 -3.36 -10.89
CA THR A 90 17.31 -4.03 -11.10
C THR A 90 17.21 -5.31 -10.28
N LYS A 91 15.98 -5.81 -10.12
CA LYS A 91 15.76 -7.21 -9.75
C LYS A 91 14.82 -7.86 -10.74
N ASP A 92 14.88 -9.18 -10.87
CA ASP A 92 14.00 -9.88 -11.80
C ASP A 92 13.48 -11.22 -11.29
N VAL A 93 12.49 -11.74 -12.01
CA VAL A 93 11.97 -13.10 -11.88
C VAL A 93 11.77 -13.74 -13.25
N GLY A 94 12.12 -15.03 -13.34
CA GLY A 94 11.90 -15.85 -14.52
C GLY A 94 13.21 -16.42 -15.10
N PRO A 95 13.17 -17.04 -16.29
CA PRO A 95 11.97 -17.30 -17.10
C PRO A 95 10.95 -18.23 -16.40
N GLN A 96 9.68 -18.08 -16.74
CA GLN A 96 8.55 -18.90 -16.27
C GLN A 96 7.67 -19.30 -17.47
N ASP A 97 7.18 -20.54 -17.50
CA ASP A 97 6.30 -21.00 -18.58
C ASP A 97 4.94 -20.29 -18.55
N VAL A 98 4.52 -19.78 -19.71
CA VAL A 98 3.26 -19.07 -19.97
C VAL A 98 2.72 -19.46 -21.36
N TYR A 99 1.69 -18.76 -21.84
CA TYR A 99 1.18 -18.92 -23.20
C TYR A 99 1.39 -17.65 -24.04
N ALA A 100 1.40 -17.81 -25.35
CA ALA A 100 1.48 -16.72 -26.31
C ALA A 100 0.13 -16.02 -26.48
N GLY A 101 0.16 -14.80 -27.04
CA GLY A 101 -1.01 -13.97 -27.30
C GLY A 101 -1.04 -12.70 -26.46
N ASP A 102 -2.08 -11.90 -26.66
CA ASP A 102 -2.29 -10.68 -25.88
C ASP A 102 -2.60 -11.02 -24.42
N ALA A 103 -1.93 -10.33 -23.50
CA ALA A 103 -2.06 -10.55 -22.08
C ALA A 103 -1.89 -9.26 -21.28
N GLN A 104 -2.52 -9.24 -20.11
CA GLN A 104 -2.33 -8.24 -19.08
C GLN A 104 -1.41 -8.80 -18.00
N VAL A 105 -0.39 -8.03 -17.64
CA VAL A 105 0.61 -8.42 -16.65
C VAL A 105 0.63 -7.42 -15.51
N VAL A 106 0.64 -7.90 -14.28
CA VAL A 106 0.78 -7.09 -13.06
C VAL A 106 1.74 -7.77 -12.09
N VAL A 107 2.48 -6.97 -11.34
CA VAL A 107 3.50 -7.44 -10.41
C VAL A 107 3.23 -6.88 -9.02
N VAL A 108 3.36 -7.74 -8.03
CA VAL A 108 3.28 -7.40 -6.60
C VAL A 108 4.57 -7.84 -5.92
N ALA A 109 5.28 -6.90 -5.31
CA ALA A 109 6.41 -7.20 -4.46
C ALA A 109 5.97 -7.46 -3.02
N ASN A 110 6.65 -8.39 -2.35
CA ASN A 110 6.55 -8.64 -0.91
C ASN A 110 5.13 -8.96 -0.41
N ALA A 111 4.29 -9.59 -1.23
CA ALA A 111 3.00 -10.10 -0.76
C ALA A 111 3.23 -11.10 0.39
N ALA A 112 2.47 -10.99 1.48
CA ALA A 112 2.57 -11.94 2.58
C ALA A 112 2.16 -13.37 2.12
N PRO A 113 2.65 -14.46 2.73
CA PRO A 113 2.40 -15.81 2.24
C PRO A 113 0.92 -16.17 2.06
N ALA A 114 0.05 -15.72 2.98
CA ALA A 114 -1.39 -15.92 2.86
C ALA A 114 -1.97 -15.16 1.64
N ILE A 115 -1.47 -13.95 1.39
CA ILE A 115 -1.88 -13.13 0.23
C ILE A 115 -1.39 -13.76 -1.07
N GLN A 116 -0.15 -14.29 -1.13
CA GLN A 116 0.34 -15.02 -2.31
C GLN A 116 -0.60 -16.18 -2.68
N ALA A 117 -1.11 -16.90 -1.68
CA ALA A 117 -2.07 -18.00 -1.89
C ALA A 117 -3.44 -17.50 -2.38
N GLU A 118 -3.90 -16.32 -1.96
CA GLU A 118 -5.14 -15.71 -2.50
C GLU A 118 -4.93 -15.18 -3.93
N LEU A 119 -3.82 -14.50 -4.20
CA LEU A 119 -3.47 -14.03 -5.54
C LEU A 119 -3.45 -15.17 -6.55
N ALA A 120 -2.89 -16.33 -6.17
CA ALA A 120 -2.84 -17.52 -7.02
C ALA A 120 -4.23 -18.10 -7.39
N LYS A 121 -5.30 -17.70 -6.70
CA LYS A 121 -6.69 -18.12 -7.01
C LYS A 121 -7.41 -17.16 -7.94
N ALA A 122 -6.84 -15.98 -8.23
CA ALA A 122 -7.46 -14.98 -9.09
C ALA A 122 -7.70 -15.56 -10.49
N LYS A 123 -8.92 -15.38 -11.00
CA LYS A 123 -9.33 -15.90 -12.31
C LYS A 123 -9.08 -14.89 -13.42
N ASP A 124 -9.17 -13.62 -13.08
CA ASP A 124 -8.92 -12.50 -13.98
C ASP A 124 -8.13 -11.40 -13.25
N ILE A 125 -7.75 -10.37 -14.02
CA ILE A 125 -6.97 -9.25 -13.51
C ILE A 125 -7.71 -8.49 -12.41
N THR A 126 -9.05 -8.40 -12.45
CA THR A 126 -9.83 -7.65 -11.46
C THR A 126 -9.78 -8.35 -10.11
N ASP A 127 -10.02 -9.67 -10.10
CA ASP A 127 -9.88 -10.52 -8.90
C ASP A 127 -8.46 -10.37 -8.29
N PHE A 128 -7.45 -10.31 -9.14
CA PHE A 128 -6.06 -10.14 -8.70
C PHE A 128 -5.84 -8.76 -8.06
N LEU A 129 -6.20 -7.67 -8.74
CA LEU A 129 -6.03 -6.30 -8.26
C LEU A 129 -6.81 -6.03 -6.96
N GLU A 130 -8.02 -6.57 -6.84
CA GLU A 130 -8.92 -6.38 -5.69
C GLU A 130 -8.63 -7.31 -4.51
N THR A 131 -7.65 -8.21 -4.64
CA THR A 131 -7.18 -9.04 -3.55
C THR A 131 -6.79 -8.15 -2.37
N THR A 132 -7.36 -8.44 -1.20
CA THR A 132 -7.23 -7.58 -0.03
C THR A 132 -5.98 -7.90 0.76
N ILE A 133 -5.12 -6.90 0.98
CA ILE A 133 -3.93 -6.98 1.84
C ILE A 133 -4.21 -6.37 3.22
N ASN A 134 -3.44 -6.80 4.23
CA ASN A 134 -3.64 -6.40 5.62
C ASN A 134 -2.47 -5.57 6.13
N LEU A 135 -2.74 -4.50 6.87
CA LEU A 135 -1.69 -3.57 7.32
C LEU A 135 -0.76 -4.22 8.35
N ALA A 136 -1.28 -5.17 9.12
CA ALA A 136 -0.51 -5.92 10.12
C ALA A 136 0.64 -6.74 9.53
N ASP A 137 0.60 -7.01 8.22
CA ASP A 137 1.68 -7.73 7.54
C ASP A 137 2.83 -6.79 7.13
N GLU A 138 2.62 -5.47 7.11
CA GLU A 138 3.56 -4.48 6.54
C GLU A 138 4.71 -4.16 7.50
N THR A 139 5.78 -4.96 7.41
CA THR A 139 7.01 -4.79 8.16
C THR A 139 8.22 -4.67 7.23
N LEU A 140 9.31 -4.08 7.73
CA LEU A 140 10.57 -4.01 6.97
C LEU A 140 11.18 -5.40 6.76
N GLU A 141 11.00 -6.34 7.70
CA GLU A 141 11.51 -7.72 7.57
C GLU A 141 10.83 -8.48 6.42
N LYS A 142 9.51 -8.33 6.25
CA LYS A 142 8.81 -8.83 5.05
C LYS A 142 9.27 -8.09 3.79
N GLY A 143 9.60 -6.80 3.95
CA GLY A 143 9.59 -5.80 2.89
C GLY A 143 8.17 -5.26 2.70
N LEU A 144 8.04 -3.96 2.49
CA LEU A 144 6.73 -3.32 2.29
C LEU A 144 6.10 -3.80 0.98
N THR A 145 4.80 -4.07 0.97
CA THR A 145 4.10 -4.49 -0.26
C THR A 145 4.14 -3.36 -1.28
N MET A 146 4.48 -3.68 -2.52
CA MET A 146 4.49 -2.74 -3.64
C MET A 146 3.79 -3.36 -4.84
N SER A 147 3.27 -2.54 -5.75
CA SER A 147 2.65 -3.02 -6.98
C SER A 147 2.97 -2.14 -8.18
N SER A 148 2.98 -2.77 -9.37
CA SER A 148 3.01 -2.07 -10.64
C SER A 148 1.61 -1.61 -11.06
N GLY A 149 1.53 -0.78 -12.11
CA GLY A 149 0.32 -0.72 -12.94
C GLY A 149 0.14 -2.00 -13.76
N VAL A 150 -0.99 -2.12 -14.43
CA VAL A 150 -1.26 -3.20 -15.39
C VAL A 150 -0.57 -2.89 -16.71
N LEU A 151 0.19 -3.86 -17.21
CA LEU A 151 0.93 -3.79 -18.47
C LEU A 151 0.19 -4.60 -19.53
N ASP A 152 -0.18 -3.97 -20.63
CA ASP A 152 -0.73 -4.66 -21.80
C ASP A 152 0.43 -5.05 -22.75
N VAL A 153 0.59 -6.35 -23.01
CA VAL A 153 1.68 -6.92 -23.83
C VAL A 153 1.16 -8.00 -24.77
N THR A 154 1.92 -8.27 -25.83
CA THR A 154 1.69 -9.43 -26.71
C THR A 154 2.85 -10.39 -26.55
N LEU A 155 2.58 -11.57 -25.97
CA LEU A 155 3.58 -12.60 -25.74
C LEU A 155 3.80 -13.42 -27.01
N VAL A 156 5.05 -13.53 -27.43
CA VAL A 156 5.48 -14.26 -28.62
C VAL A 156 5.65 -15.74 -28.29
N ALA A 157 5.14 -16.60 -29.17
CA ALA A 157 5.22 -18.05 -29.02
C ALA A 157 6.65 -18.59 -29.17
N ASN A 158 6.92 -19.71 -28.49
CA ASN A 158 8.16 -20.48 -28.60
C ASN A 158 9.45 -19.69 -28.33
N THR A 159 9.36 -18.62 -27.54
CA THR A 159 10.50 -17.79 -27.14
C THR A 159 10.38 -17.36 -25.68
N ILE A 160 11.44 -16.74 -25.17
CA ILE A 160 11.41 -16.01 -23.90
C ILE A 160 10.96 -14.59 -24.19
N ASN A 161 9.89 -14.19 -23.54
CA ASN A 161 9.41 -12.83 -23.52
C ASN A 161 10.04 -12.14 -22.32
N TYR A 162 10.64 -10.99 -22.55
CA TYR A 162 11.22 -10.12 -21.56
C TYR A 162 10.32 -8.91 -21.38
N ILE A 163 10.07 -8.55 -20.12
CA ILE A 163 9.41 -7.30 -19.75
C ILE A 163 10.39 -6.50 -18.90
N GLY A 164 10.72 -5.31 -19.38
CA GLY A 164 11.50 -4.31 -18.64
C GLY A 164 13.01 -4.52 -18.67
N TYR A 165 13.52 -5.25 -19.65
CA TYR A 165 14.96 -5.44 -19.86
C TYR A 165 15.55 -4.47 -20.90
N ALA A 166 14.70 -3.75 -21.65
CA ALA A 166 15.12 -2.70 -22.55
C ALA A 166 14.07 -1.58 -22.65
N ASP A 167 14.53 -0.41 -23.10
CA ASP A 167 13.70 0.78 -23.31
C ASP A 167 12.87 0.71 -24.61
N GLU A 168 13.14 -0.28 -25.47
CA GLU A 168 12.45 -0.49 -26.73
C GLU A 168 12.14 -1.97 -26.95
N LYS A 169 11.09 -2.26 -27.72
CA LYS A 169 10.74 -3.64 -28.11
C LYS A 169 11.72 -4.15 -29.15
N SER A 170 12.48 -5.20 -28.82
CA SER A 170 13.48 -5.77 -29.71
C SER A 170 13.88 -7.18 -29.31
N GLU A 171 14.58 -7.88 -30.21
CA GLU A 171 15.29 -9.09 -29.82
C GLU A 171 16.45 -8.72 -28.89
N ILE A 172 16.53 -9.39 -27.75
CA ILE A 172 17.59 -9.16 -26.76
C ILE A 172 18.16 -10.49 -26.29
N THR A 173 19.36 -10.45 -25.70
CA THR A 173 19.98 -11.62 -25.06
C THR A 173 20.33 -11.29 -23.62
N VAL A 174 19.68 -11.98 -22.68
CA VAL A 174 19.90 -11.80 -21.24
C VAL A 174 20.52 -13.08 -20.70
N ASN A 175 21.69 -12.96 -20.05
CA ASN A 175 22.42 -14.10 -19.48
C ASN A 175 22.59 -15.29 -20.46
N GLY A 176 22.90 -14.98 -21.73
CA GLY A 176 23.12 -15.97 -22.78
C GLY A 176 21.84 -16.61 -23.36
N LYS A 177 20.65 -16.12 -22.99
CA LYS A 177 19.37 -16.58 -23.53
C LYS A 177 18.76 -15.50 -24.41
N THR A 178 18.53 -15.81 -25.69
CA THR A 178 17.89 -14.91 -26.64
C THR A 178 16.38 -14.97 -26.50
N GLY A 179 15.72 -13.82 -26.62
CA GLY A 179 14.28 -13.67 -26.56
C GLY A 179 13.85 -12.28 -27.04
N GLN A 180 12.60 -11.90 -26.76
CA GLN A 180 12.00 -10.64 -27.23
C GLN A 180 11.61 -9.77 -26.05
N GLU A 181 12.08 -8.52 -26.00
CA GLU A 181 11.50 -7.48 -25.14
C GLU A 181 10.13 -7.08 -25.72
N VAL A 182 9.06 -7.31 -24.97
CA VAL A 182 7.68 -7.12 -25.45
C VAL A 182 6.99 -5.88 -24.87
N HIS A 183 7.56 -5.28 -23.82
CA HIS A 183 7.05 -4.06 -23.22
C HIS A 183 7.74 -2.82 -23.78
N GLY A 184 9.07 -2.75 -23.71
CA GLY A 184 9.87 -1.66 -24.27
C GLY A 184 9.65 -0.33 -23.56
N GLY A 185 9.91 -0.31 -22.24
CA GLY A 185 9.75 0.88 -21.38
C GLY A 185 10.74 0.92 -20.22
N GLY A 186 11.79 0.09 -20.27
CA GLY A 186 12.73 -0.10 -19.18
C GLY A 186 12.14 -0.88 -18.00
N PRO A 187 12.89 -1.03 -16.90
CA PRO A 187 12.48 -1.83 -15.76
C PRO A 187 11.15 -1.37 -15.17
N VAL A 188 10.26 -2.32 -14.87
CA VAL A 188 8.90 -2.02 -14.42
C VAL A 188 8.95 -1.29 -13.07
N PRO A 189 8.34 -0.09 -12.95
CA PRO A 189 8.28 0.63 -11.69
C PRO A 189 7.32 -0.05 -10.72
N LEU A 190 7.70 -0.05 -9.44
CA LEU A 190 6.86 -0.48 -8.33
C LEU A 190 6.56 0.70 -7.42
N VAL A 191 5.31 0.79 -6.98
CA VAL A 191 4.84 1.84 -6.07
C VAL A 191 4.48 1.16 -4.74
N ARG A 192 4.96 1.68 -3.61
CA ARG A 192 4.59 1.14 -2.29
C ARG A 192 3.07 1.25 -2.09
N ASN A 193 2.47 0.25 -1.46
CA ASN A 193 1.03 0.26 -1.14
C ASN A 193 0.74 1.03 0.15
N VAL A 194 1.77 1.28 0.97
CA VAL A 194 1.67 2.06 2.20
C VAL A 194 2.12 3.50 1.99
N ALA A 195 1.66 4.38 2.88
CA ALA A 195 2.21 5.69 3.17
C ALA A 195 3.02 5.64 4.47
N SER A 196 3.91 6.61 4.67
CA SER A 196 4.64 6.81 5.92
C SER A 196 4.20 8.11 6.58
N ILE A 197 3.83 8.07 7.85
CA ILE A 197 3.44 9.24 8.65
C ILE A 197 4.41 9.37 9.82
N ALA A 198 4.99 10.55 10.01
CA ALA A 198 5.89 10.82 11.12
C ALA A 198 5.66 12.19 11.74
N LEU A 199 5.79 12.27 13.07
CA LEU A 199 5.93 13.55 13.76
C LEU A 199 7.38 14.02 13.62
N ALA A 200 7.64 14.89 12.65
CA ALA A 200 8.99 15.40 12.39
C ALA A 200 9.46 16.33 13.52
N ARG A 201 8.56 17.16 14.03
CA ARG A 201 8.89 18.14 15.08
C ARG A 201 7.66 18.54 15.86
N VAL A 202 7.84 18.74 17.17
CA VAL A 202 6.89 19.42 18.04
C VAL A 202 7.56 20.60 18.73
N THR A 203 6.90 21.74 18.72
CA THR A 203 7.34 22.97 19.40
C THR A 203 6.17 23.61 20.11
N HIS A 204 6.44 24.66 20.89
CA HIS A 204 5.40 25.49 21.48
C HIS A 204 5.65 26.98 21.19
N SER A 205 4.58 27.76 21.11
CA SER A 205 4.65 29.21 20.93
C SER A 205 3.49 29.93 21.62
N ASN A 206 3.53 31.25 21.66
CA ASN A 206 2.45 32.07 22.21
C ASN A 206 1.57 32.57 21.06
N PRO A 207 0.23 32.40 21.13
CA PRO A 207 -0.68 33.16 20.28
C PRO A 207 -0.52 34.66 20.52
N ASP A 208 -0.62 35.48 19.48
CA ASP A 208 -0.47 36.95 19.56
C ASP A 208 -1.46 37.60 20.55
N THR A 209 -2.64 36.99 20.72
CA THR A 209 -3.70 37.48 21.61
C THR A 209 -3.77 36.77 22.95
N ALA A 210 -2.78 35.94 23.30
CA ALA A 210 -2.82 35.13 24.51
C ALA A 210 -2.65 35.97 25.79
N ASN A 211 -3.48 35.71 26.78
CA ASN A 211 -3.32 36.21 28.15
C ASN A 211 -2.46 35.25 29.01
N TYR A 212 -1.55 34.52 28.39
CA TYR A 212 -0.59 33.61 29.03
C TYR A 212 0.68 33.48 28.19
N ILE A 213 1.71 32.88 28.78
CA ILE A 213 2.97 32.55 28.13
C ILE A 213 3.16 31.03 28.20
N SER A 214 3.19 30.37 27.03
CA SER A 214 3.64 29.00 26.85
C SER A 214 5.06 28.85 27.36
N LYS A 215 5.29 27.87 28.25
CA LYS A 215 6.58 27.64 28.90
C LYS A 215 7.27 26.37 28.44
N ASN A 216 6.51 25.30 28.28
CA ASN A 216 7.07 24.01 27.90
C ASN A 216 6.01 23.07 27.33
N PHE A 217 6.47 22.12 26.52
CA PHE A 217 5.71 20.92 26.18
C PHE A 217 6.62 19.69 26.30
N VAL A 218 6.21 18.71 27.09
CA VAL A 218 6.92 17.44 27.25
C VAL A 218 6.15 16.36 26.51
N LEU A 219 6.69 15.92 25.37
CA LEU A 219 6.14 14.82 24.57
C LEU A 219 6.24 13.50 25.35
N LYS A 220 5.14 12.76 25.44
CA LYS A 220 5.09 11.43 26.06
C LYS A 220 4.84 10.31 25.06
N GLU A 221 4.07 10.58 24.02
CA GLU A 221 3.59 9.53 23.13
C GLU A 221 3.02 10.12 21.83
N VAL A 222 3.18 9.37 20.74
CA VAL A 222 2.55 9.62 19.45
C VAL A 222 1.87 8.33 19.00
N PHE A 223 0.63 8.42 18.51
CA PHE A 223 -0.08 7.27 17.98
C PHE A 223 -1.01 7.64 16.82
N ILE A 224 -1.37 6.63 16.03
CA ILE A 224 -2.28 6.75 14.90
C ILE A 224 -3.67 6.22 15.29
N ALA A 225 -4.72 6.89 14.82
CA ALA A 225 -6.10 6.38 14.86
C ALA A 225 -6.72 6.39 13.48
N SER A 226 -7.74 5.55 13.27
CA SER A 226 -8.46 5.43 12.00
C SER A 226 -7.55 5.13 10.81
N ALA A 227 -6.46 4.38 11.02
CA ALA A 227 -5.67 3.84 9.91
C ALA A 227 -6.47 2.74 9.23
N LYS A 228 -6.67 2.79 7.90
CA LYS A 228 -7.29 1.66 7.20
C LYS A 228 -6.36 0.46 7.30
N GLY A 229 -6.87 -0.62 7.87
CA GLY A 229 -6.15 -1.87 8.08
C GLY A 229 -6.17 -2.79 6.86
N VAL A 230 -6.88 -2.41 5.80
CA VAL A 230 -7.03 -3.16 4.55
C VAL A 230 -6.87 -2.26 3.33
N SER A 231 -6.34 -2.82 2.26
CA SER A 231 -6.19 -2.16 0.96
C SER A 231 -6.38 -3.18 -0.17
N ASN A 232 -6.69 -2.74 -1.38
CA ASN A 232 -6.45 -3.55 -2.58
C ASN A 232 -4.94 -3.69 -2.79
N VAL A 233 -4.51 -4.80 -3.41
CA VAL A 233 -3.09 -5.12 -3.60
C VAL A 233 -2.44 -4.30 -4.73
N ALA A 234 -3.21 -3.88 -5.71
CA ALA A 234 -2.71 -3.18 -6.89
C ALA A 234 -3.81 -2.34 -7.55
N SER A 235 -3.40 -1.46 -8.46
CA SER A 235 -4.28 -0.60 -9.25
C SER A 235 -4.03 -0.83 -10.73
N LYS A 236 -5.03 -0.49 -11.57
CA LYS A 236 -4.87 -0.58 -13.02
C LYS A 236 -3.78 0.38 -13.53
N GLU A 237 -3.86 1.63 -13.12
CA GLU A 237 -2.86 2.65 -13.46
C GLU A 237 -1.67 2.57 -12.50
N GLU A 238 -0.48 2.93 -12.98
CA GLU A 238 0.68 3.17 -12.11
C GLU A 238 0.35 4.27 -11.09
N TRP A 239 0.63 4.01 -9.81
CA TRP A 239 0.27 4.91 -8.70
C TRP A 239 -1.22 5.26 -8.63
N GLY A 240 -2.08 4.39 -9.17
CA GLY A 240 -3.52 4.49 -8.99
C GLY A 240 -3.96 4.22 -7.55
N ALA A 241 -5.18 4.64 -7.23
CA ALA A 241 -5.80 4.41 -5.94
C ALA A 241 -6.02 2.91 -5.67
N ILE A 242 -5.70 2.50 -4.45
CA ILE A 242 -5.88 1.14 -3.92
C ILE A 242 -6.68 1.13 -2.62
N GLU A 243 -7.14 2.29 -2.15
CA GLU A 243 -8.02 2.42 -1.00
C GLU A 243 -9.21 1.45 -1.07
N LYS A 244 -9.34 0.59 -0.05
CA LYS A 244 -10.53 -0.26 0.12
C LYS A 244 -11.64 0.57 0.77
N ILE A 245 -12.81 0.59 0.13
CA ILE A 245 -13.99 1.23 0.70
C ILE A 245 -14.49 0.41 1.89
N ILE A 246 -14.74 1.07 3.01
CA ILE A 246 -15.33 0.43 4.20
C ILE A 246 -16.85 0.53 4.07
N ASP A 247 -17.46 -0.52 3.52
CA ASP A 247 -18.91 -0.65 3.41
C ASP A 247 -19.50 -1.24 4.70
N PHE A 248 -20.15 -0.39 5.50
CA PHE A 248 -20.81 -0.81 6.74
C PHE A 248 -22.04 -1.70 6.54
N THR A 249 -22.47 -1.95 5.29
CA THR A 249 -23.52 -2.93 5.00
C THR A 249 -22.98 -4.36 4.90
N ASP A 250 -21.67 -4.54 4.67
CA ASP A 250 -21.00 -5.83 4.71
C ASP A 250 -20.55 -6.13 6.15
N PRO A 251 -21.02 -7.21 6.81
CA PRO A 251 -20.65 -7.50 8.20
C PRO A 251 -19.16 -7.84 8.38
N THR A 252 -18.42 -8.09 7.31
CA THR A 252 -16.97 -8.35 7.32
C THR A 252 -16.14 -7.07 7.15
N LEU A 253 -16.77 -5.95 6.78
CA LEU A 253 -16.19 -4.63 6.65
C LEU A 253 -16.84 -3.67 7.66
N GLY A 254 -16.06 -2.88 8.38
CA GLY A 254 -16.60 -2.00 9.39
C GLY A 254 -15.51 -1.41 10.26
N TYR A 255 -15.85 -0.93 11.46
CA TYR A 255 -14.88 -0.23 12.31
C TYR A 255 -13.65 -1.07 12.67
N LEU A 256 -13.80 -2.40 12.79
CA LEU A 256 -12.67 -3.30 13.04
C LEU A 256 -11.66 -3.37 11.88
N LYS A 257 -12.01 -2.89 10.69
CA LYS A 257 -11.09 -2.73 9.55
C LYS A 257 -10.33 -1.41 9.59
N TYR A 258 -10.68 -0.49 10.49
CA TYR A 258 -9.76 0.54 10.93
C TYR A 258 -8.91 0.01 12.09
N MET A 259 -7.69 0.52 12.19
CA MET A 259 -6.70 0.18 13.21
C MET A 259 -6.31 1.43 14.01
N VAL A 260 -5.96 1.21 15.27
CA VAL A 260 -5.62 2.26 16.22
C VAL A 260 -4.41 1.84 17.07
N GLY A 261 -3.56 2.78 17.44
CA GLY A 261 -2.40 2.52 18.31
C GLY A 261 -2.73 2.44 19.80
N ARG A 262 -3.86 3.03 20.23
CA ARG A 262 -4.30 3.05 21.62
C ARG A 262 -5.81 2.87 21.77
N GLU A 263 -6.18 2.07 22.75
CA GLU A 263 -7.55 1.92 23.24
C GLU A 263 -7.71 2.63 24.58
N PHE A 264 -8.91 3.14 24.82
CA PHE A 264 -9.28 3.80 26.05
C PHE A 264 -10.48 3.12 26.71
N SER A 265 -10.60 3.23 28.04
CA SER A 265 -11.72 2.64 28.76
C SER A 265 -12.90 3.60 28.85
N GLY A 266 -14.12 3.06 28.75
CA GLY A 266 -15.35 3.84 28.84
C GLY A 266 -15.64 4.66 27.58
N ASN A 267 -16.41 5.73 27.74
CA ASN A 267 -16.97 6.50 26.62
C ASN A 267 -15.97 7.47 25.95
N ILE A 268 -14.66 7.30 26.19
CA ILE A 268 -13.60 8.15 25.62
C ILE A 268 -12.79 7.45 24.52
N ASP A 269 -13.10 6.18 24.23
CA ASP A 269 -12.54 5.45 23.07
C ASP A 269 -13.22 5.83 21.75
N GLU A 270 -14.20 6.72 21.82
CA GLU A 270 -14.89 7.32 20.68
C GLU A 270 -15.12 8.81 20.98
N GLY A 271 -15.30 9.62 19.94
CA GLY A 271 -15.69 11.02 20.06
C GLY A 271 -16.09 11.60 18.72
N SER A 272 -16.04 12.92 18.59
CA SER A 272 -16.28 13.61 17.33
C SER A 272 -15.19 13.40 16.29
N TYR A 273 -13.97 13.03 16.70
CA TYR A 273 -12.83 12.85 15.82
C TYR A 273 -12.59 11.39 15.39
N LYS A 274 -13.12 10.41 16.12
CA LYS A 274 -12.96 8.99 15.80
C LYS A 274 -14.21 8.22 16.22
N LYS A 275 -14.75 7.41 15.30
CA LYS A 275 -15.96 6.60 15.48
C LYS A 275 -15.69 5.10 15.51
N GLY A 276 -16.48 4.42 16.34
CA GLY A 276 -16.54 2.97 16.47
C GLY A 276 -15.32 2.31 17.10
N THR A 277 -15.49 1.05 17.54
CA THR A 277 -14.38 0.22 18.04
C THR A 277 -13.49 -0.22 16.88
N GLN A 278 -12.20 0.12 16.96
CA GLN A 278 -11.19 -0.18 15.94
C GLN A 278 -10.21 -1.23 16.45
N SER A 279 -9.50 -1.90 15.55
CA SER A 279 -8.56 -2.96 15.95
C SER A 279 -7.26 -2.37 16.51
N LEU A 280 -6.94 -2.63 17.78
CA LEU A 280 -5.67 -2.23 18.39
C LEU A 280 -4.45 -2.85 17.69
N ARG A 281 -3.43 -2.05 17.43
CA ARG A 281 -2.14 -2.48 16.86
C ARG A 281 -0.97 -1.72 17.47
N ASP A 282 -0.06 -2.46 18.09
CA ASP A 282 1.12 -1.88 18.76
C ASP A 282 2.08 -1.16 17.80
N MET A 283 2.09 -1.53 16.52
CA MET A 283 2.89 -0.84 15.49
C MET A 283 2.41 0.59 15.18
N LEU A 284 1.26 1.01 15.69
CA LEU A 284 0.66 2.32 15.44
C LEU A 284 0.84 3.30 16.61
N VAL A 285 1.77 3.01 17.52
CA VAL A 285 2.09 3.86 18.66
C VAL A 285 3.55 3.80 19.00
N GLN A 286 4.11 4.96 19.35
CA GLN A 286 5.47 5.12 19.82
C GLN A 286 5.47 5.96 21.09
N GLU A 287 5.94 5.36 22.18
CA GLU A 287 6.20 6.09 23.43
C GLU A 287 7.50 6.89 23.31
N ASN A 288 7.54 8.03 24.00
CA ASN A 288 8.69 8.92 24.07
C ASN A 288 9.26 8.85 25.50
N THR A 289 10.00 7.78 25.77
CA THR A 289 10.52 7.45 27.10
C THR A 289 11.86 8.11 27.39
N THR A 290 12.67 8.32 26.35
CA THR A 290 13.85 9.17 26.33
C THR A 290 13.55 10.41 25.47
N SER A 291 14.49 11.34 25.38
CA SER A 291 14.28 12.49 24.49
C SER A 291 14.34 11.99 23.05
N ASP A 292 13.19 11.96 22.37
CA ASP A 292 13.01 11.98 20.91
C ASP A 292 12.75 10.65 20.18
N GLU A 293 12.43 9.51 20.84
CA GLU A 293 12.13 8.27 20.09
C GLU A 293 10.87 8.34 19.25
N ALA A 294 9.89 9.15 19.68
CA ALA A 294 8.65 9.32 18.92
C ALA A 294 8.78 10.36 17.79
N LEU A 295 9.86 11.14 17.77
CA LEU A 295 10.14 12.06 16.67
C LEU A 295 10.76 11.31 15.50
N ASN A 296 10.26 11.59 14.30
CA ASN A 296 10.66 10.94 13.05
C ASN A 296 10.44 9.41 13.01
N HIS A 297 9.80 8.81 14.02
CA HIS A 297 9.32 7.44 13.93
C HIS A 297 8.27 7.34 12.82
N GLU A 298 8.49 6.43 11.88
CA GLU A 298 7.63 6.24 10.72
C GLU A 298 6.53 5.22 11.02
N PHE A 299 5.26 5.67 10.98
CA PHE A 299 4.10 4.80 11.01
C PHE A 299 3.67 4.47 9.57
N TYR A 300 3.66 3.19 9.22
CA TYR A 300 3.14 2.74 7.93
C TYR A 300 1.64 2.54 7.99
N VAL A 301 0.93 3.09 7.01
CA VAL A 301 -0.55 3.00 6.89
C VAL A 301 -0.97 2.84 5.44
N TYR A 302 -2.15 2.26 5.18
CA TYR A 302 -2.74 2.29 3.85
C TYR A 302 -3.45 3.61 3.55
N GLU A 303 -3.85 3.78 2.29
CA GLU A 303 -4.65 4.91 1.84
C GLU A 303 -5.94 5.06 2.65
N ASN A 304 -6.29 6.31 2.97
CA ASN A 304 -7.54 6.67 3.62
C ASN A 304 -7.91 8.09 3.22
N ILE A 305 -8.55 8.22 2.06
CA ILE A 305 -9.05 9.49 1.53
C ILE A 305 -10.52 9.67 1.91
N LYS A 306 -11.27 8.57 2.11
CA LYS A 306 -12.73 8.63 2.30
C LYS A 306 -13.19 8.77 3.74
N GLY A 307 -12.44 8.22 4.71
CA GLY A 307 -12.77 8.38 6.13
C GLY A 307 -14.19 7.94 6.51
N GLU A 308 -14.67 6.84 5.97
CA GLU A 308 -16.06 6.39 6.10
C GLU A 308 -16.48 6.15 7.57
N VAL A 309 -17.72 6.56 7.88
CA VAL A 309 -18.40 6.28 9.14
C VAL A 309 -19.75 5.63 8.84
N ASN A 310 -20.28 4.86 9.79
CA ASN A 310 -21.58 4.22 9.60
C ASN A 310 -22.68 5.26 9.42
N ALA A 311 -23.69 4.94 8.59
CA ALA A 311 -24.82 5.83 8.38
C ALA A 311 -25.61 6.00 9.69
N GLY A 312 -25.91 7.25 10.05
CA GLY A 312 -26.65 7.59 11.27
C GLY A 312 -25.79 7.85 12.51
N GLU A 313 -24.45 7.83 12.37
CA GLU A 313 -23.57 8.29 13.43
C GLU A 313 -23.84 9.75 13.81
N SER A 314 -23.81 10.02 15.11
CA SER A 314 -24.06 11.35 15.67
C SER A 314 -22.76 11.99 16.17
N ASN A 315 -22.73 13.32 16.26
CA ASN A 315 -21.56 14.06 16.70
C ASN A 315 -20.30 13.68 15.90
N VAL A 316 -20.36 13.73 14.57
CA VAL A 316 -19.23 13.43 13.67
C VAL A 316 -18.63 14.73 13.18
N ASN A 317 -17.33 14.93 13.38
CA ASN A 317 -16.60 15.98 12.67
C ASN A 317 -16.03 15.40 11.35
N PRO A 318 -16.54 15.81 10.18
CA PRO A 318 -16.18 15.20 8.90
C PRO A 318 -14.74 15.46 8.47
N ALA A 319 -14.05 16.44 9.06
CA ALA A 319 -12.62 16.63 8.79
C ALA A 319 -11.74 15.59 9.50
N TYR A 320 -12.28 14.90 10.52
CA TYR A 320 -11.54 13.99 11.40
C TYR A 320 -12.07 12.56 11.34
N ALA A 321 -13.33 12.34 11.67
CA ALA A 321 -13.91 11.01 11.76
C ALA A 321 -14.37 10.52 10.37
N ASN A 322 -13.83 9.44 9.79
CA ASN A 322 -12.73 8.54 10.23
C ASN A 322 -11.52 8.61 9.29
N HIS A 323 -11.08 9.82 8.94
CA HIS A 323 -9.78 10.03 8.32
C HIS A 323 -8.65 9.62 9.29
N THR A 324 -7.52 9.20 8.75
CA THR A 324 -6.35 8.82 9.55
C THR A 324 -5.87 10.02 10.37
N LEU A 325 -5.73 9.83 11.68
CA LEU A 325 -5.29 10.85 12.61
C LEU A 325 -3.90 10.53 13.13
N LEU A 326 -3.04 11.55 13.26
CA LEU A 326 -1.88 11.51 14.14
C LEU A 326 -2.25 12.22 15.44
N LEU A 327 -2.10 11.52 16.56
CA LEU A 327 -2.37 12.03 17.90
C LEU A 327 -1.06 12.16 18.68
N VAL A 328 -0.90 13.31 19.33
CA VAL A 328 0.22 13.59 20.22
C VAL A 328 -0.30 13.74 21.65
N LYS A 329 0.35 13.06 22.59
CA LYS A 329 0.09 13.16 24.02
C LYS A 329 1.31 13.72 24.75
N GLY A 330 1.08 14.67 25.66
CA GLY A 330 2.15 15.22 26.48
C GLY A 330 1.69 16.21 27.55
N ASP A 331 2.64 16.72 28.32
CA ASP A 331 2.37 17.69 29.38
C ASP A 331 2.64 19.11 28.88
N TYR A 332 1.66 20.00 29.03
CA TYR A 332 1.78 21.38 28.58
C TYR A 332 1.84 22.33 29.79
N THR A 333 2.88 23.17 29.83
CA THR A 333 3.10 24.14 30.90
C THR A 333 2.96 25.56 30.36
N TYR A 334 2.18 26.39 31.05
CA TYR A 334 1.99 27.81 30.71
C TYR A 334 1.92 28.68 31.97
N LEU A 335 2.22 29.97 31.80
CA LEU A 335 2.14 30.99 32.85
C LEU A 335 1.03 31.98 32.50
N PRO A 336 -0.12 31.95 33.21
CA PRO A 336 -1.16 32.97 33.04
C PRO A 336 -0.64 34.38 33.31
N GLN A 337 -1.16 35.37 32.58
CA GLN A 337 -0.80 36.77 32.79
C GLN A 337 -1.18 37.21 34.20
N GLY A 338 -0.22 37.79 34.92
CA GLY A 338 -0.40 38.24 36.30
C GLY A 338 -0.26 37.14 37.36
N ALA A 339 -0.10 35.86 36.96
CA ALA A 339 0.23 34.78 37.88
C ALA A 339 1.73 34.79 38.23
N LYS A 340 2.06 34.26 39.41
CA LYS A 340 3.45 34.08 39.87
C LYS A 340 4.02 32.70 39.53
N GLU A 341 3.15 31.72 39.34
CA GLU A 341 3.52 30.31 39.14
C GLU A 341 2.92 29.79 37.84
N SER A 342 3.63 28.84 37.22
CA SER A 342 3.16 28.18 36.00
C SER A 342 2.19 27.06 36.34
N ILE A 343 1.27 26.78 35.43
CA ILE A 343 0.31 25.68 35.50
C ILE A 343 0.75 24.63 34.49
N THR A 344 0.84 23.37 34.93
CA THR A 344 1.05 22.22 34.04
C THR A 344 -0.26 21.45 33.91
N LYS A 345 -0.71 21.26 32.68
CA LYS A 345 -1.80 20.34 32.35
C LYS A 345 -1.17 19.05 31.82
N GLU A 346 -1.27 17.99 32.60
CA GLU A 346 -0.68 16.70 32.27
C GLU A 346 -1.55 15.95 31.25
N ASN A 347 -0.92 15.10 30.44
CA ASN A 347 -1.58 14.15 29.52
C ASN A 347 -2.59 14.81 28.56
N CYS A 348 -2.23 15.97 28.02
CA CYS A 348 -3.01 16.65 27.00
C CYS A 348 -2.88 15.94 25.65
N TYR A 349 -3.99 15.87 24.90
CA TYR A 349 -4.06 15.32 23.56
C TYR A 349 -4.24 16.40 22.49
N TYR A 350 -3.56 16.21 21.36
CA TYR A 350 -3.68 17.02 20.15
C TYR A 350 -3.84 16.08 18.95
N ALA A 351 -5.00 16.11 18.29
CA ALA A 351 -5.32 15.26 17.15
C ALA A 351 -5.23 16.04 15.84
N ILE A 352 -4.59 15.46 14.83
CA ILE A 352 -4.33 16.08 13.54
C ILE A 352 -4.88 15.17 12.43
N PRO A 353 -5.81 15.64 11.58
CA PRO A 353 -6.27 14.89 10.42
C PRO A 353 -5.19 14.92 9.35
N VAL A 354 -4.54 13.78 9.13
CA VAL A 354 -3.36 13.71 8.28
C VAL A 354 -3.76 13.97 6.83
N GLY A 355 -3.13 14.97 6.23
CA GLY A 355 -3.35 15.32 4.83
C GLY A 355 -4.58 16.20 4.56
N GLU A 356 -5.31 16.68 5.58
CA GLU A 356 -6.41 17.64 5.38
C GLU A 356 -5.91 18.90 4.66
N LYS A 357 -4.71 19.37 5.02
CA LYS A 357 -3.95 20.42 4.32
C LYS A 357 -2.49 20.03 4.26
N VAL A 358 -1.88 20.12 3.08
CA VAL A 358 -0.50 19.71 2.84
C VAL A 358 0.24 20.71 1.97
N THR A 359 1.57 20.72 2.10
CA THR A 359 2.49 21.31 1.14
C THR A 359 3.29 20.20 0.46
N ILE A 360 3.06 19.98 -0.84
CA ILE A 360 3.71 18.94 -1.65
C ILE A 360 4.99 19.53 -2.27
N GLY A 361 6.12 18.82 -2.15
CA GLY A 361 7.42 19.26 -2.70
C GLY A 361 7.87 20.64 -2.20
N GLY A 362 7.39 21.04 -1.00
CA GLY A 362 7.71 22.32 -0.37
C GLY A 362 7.09 23.58 -1.00
N THR A 363 6.26 23.45 -2.05
CA THR A 363 5.73 24.63 -2.78
C THR A 363 4.24 24.56 -3.12
N GLU A 364 3.68 23.38 -3.37
CA GLU A 364 2.27 23.24 -3.77
C GLU A 364 1.39 23.02 -2.54
N GLU A 365 0.50 23.96 -2.24
CA GLU A 365 -0.50 23.78 -1.18
C GLU A 365 -1.76 23.08 -1.71
N LYS A 366 -2.20 22.03 -1.01
CA LYS A 366 -3.40 21.27 -1.37
C LYS A 366 -4.23 20.96 -0.13
N SER A 367 -5.55 21.08 -0.27
CA SER A 367 -6.52 20.67 0.75
C SER A 367 -7.24 19.38 0.33
N GLY A 368 -7.62 18.56 1.30
CA GLY A 368 -8.29 17.28 1.08
C GLY A 368 -7.41 16.25 0.38
N PHE A 369 -6.08 16.31 0.59
CA PHE A 369 -5.15 15.34 0.02
C PHE A 369 -5.23 14.00 0.75
N TYR A 370 -5.40 14.06 2.07
CA TYR A 370 -5.48 12.93 3.00
C TYR A 370 -4.35 11.93 2.80
N VAL A 371 -4.52 10.67 3.22
CA VAL A 371 -3.48 9.65 3.13
C VAL A 371 -3.59 8.89 1.82
N GLN A 372 -2.55 9.02 1.00
CA GLN A 372 -2.34 8.32 -0.28
C GLN A 372 -1.03 7.54 -0.27
N ARG A 373 -0.98 6.45 -1.03
CA ARG A 373 0.13 5.49 -1.06
C ARG A 373 1.42 6.12 -1.55
N ASN A 374 2.55 5.59 -1.12
CA ASN A 374 3.89 5.96 -1.58
C ASN A 374 4.26 7.44 -1.35
N TYR A 375 3.69 8.06 -0.31
CA TYR A 375 4.05 9.38 0.18
C TYR A 375 4.57 9.32 1.61
N LYS A 376 5.54 10.19 1.93
CA LYS A 376 5.95 10.48 3.31
C LYS A 376 5.29 11.77 3.80
N TYR A 377 4.62 11.71 4.94
CA TYR A 377 3.96 12.83 5.63
C TYR A 377 4.80 13.24 6.84
N ALA A 378 5.53 14.33 6.71
CA ALA A 378 6.32 14.91 7.79
C ALA A 378 5.49 16.01 8.48
N ILE A 379 5.00 15.71 9.68
CA ILE A 379 4.14 16.61 10.44
C ILE A 379 4.97 17.45 11.42
N THR A 380 4.84 18.77 11.33
CA THR A 380 5.39 19.71 12.32
C THR A 380 4.26 20.36 13.09
N LEU A 381 4.32 20.27 14.43
CA LEU A 381 3.33 20.83 15.33
C LEU A 381 3.89 22.02 16.11
N THR A 382 3.06 23.05 16.23
CA THR A 382 3.26 24.17 17.14
C THR A 382 2.09 24.21 18.12
N ILE A 383 2.35 23.82 19.36
CA ILE A 383 1.37 23.83 20.44
C ILE A 383 1.30 25.25 21.02
N ILE A 384 0.10 25.82 21.04
CA ILE A 384 -0.11 27.22 21.41
C ILE A 384 -0.93 27.38 22.69
N GLY A 385 -1.38 26.28 23.29
CA GLY A 385 -2.21 26.26 24.49
C GLY A 385 -2.48 24.84 24.97
N PRO A 386 -3.22 24.66 26.07
CA PRO A 386 -3.53 23.34 26.61
C PRO A 386 -4.41 22.54 25.64
N GLY A 387 -4.05 21.27 25.40
CA GLY A 387 -4.85 20.32 24.62
C GLY A 387 -5.98 19.66 25.41
N SER A 388 -6.67 18.73 24.77
CA SER A 388 -7.81 18.02 25.34
C SER A 388 -7.39 17.02 26.42
N GLU A 389 -8.29 16.75 27.37
CA GLU A 389 -8.11 15.69 28.38
C GLU A 389 -8.46 14.30 27.81
N ILE A 390 -9.18 14.27 26.69
CA ILE A 390 -9.60 13.05 26.00
C ILE A 390 -9.16 13.11 24.53
N PRO A 391 -8.82 11.97 23.92
CA PRO A 391 -8.12 11.94 22.62
C PRO A 391 -9.01 12.31 21.42
N TYR A 392 -10.30 11.99 21.48
CA TYR A 392 -11.19 12.00 20.31
C TYR A 392 -12.26 13.08 20.32
N ASP A 393 -12.17 14.03 21.24
CA ASP A 393 -12.97 15.24 21.23
C ASP A 393 -12.09 16.46 21.52
N PRO A 394 -12.29 17.57 20.79
CA PRO A 394 -11.53 18.77 21.04
C PRO A 394 -12.00 19.47 22.33
N MET A 395 -11.13 20.29 22.89
CA MET A 395 -11.60 21.41 23.71
C MET A 395 -12.24 22.48 22.82
N VAL A 396 -12.83 23.51 23.42
CA VAL A 396 -13.40 24.68 22.70
C VAL A 396 -12.40 25.27 21.66
N SER A 397 -11.10 25.09 21.86
CA SER A 397 -10.07 25.37 20.85
C SER A 397 -9.06 24.23 20.80
N ALA A 398 -8.61 23.85 19.60
CA ALA A 398 -7.64 22.78 19.40
C ALA A 398 -6.23 23.13 19.91
N ASN A 399 -5.92 24.44 20.04
CA ASN A 399 -4.66 24.97 20.59
C ASN A 399 -3.39 24.39 19.97
N VAL A 400 -3.46 24.01 18.69
CA VAL A 400 -2.36 23.50 17.90
C VAL A 400 -2.42 24.06 16.49
N SER A 401 -1.26 24.42 15.94
CA SER A 401 -1.06 24.68 14.52
C SER A 401 -0.22 23.55 13.94
N ALA A 402 -0.66 22.99 12.82
CA ALA A 402 0.03 21.89 12.14
C ALA A 402 0.44 22.30 10.72
N SER A 403 1.66 21.91 10.35
CA SER A 403 2.17 21.96 8.98
C SER A 403 2.49 20.54 8.56
N VAL A 404 1.95 20.10 7.43
CA VAL A 404 2.17 18.75 6.89
C VAL A 404 2.91 18.88 5.56
N LYS A 405 4.19 18.52 5.56
CA LYS A 405 4.98 18.43 4.34
C LYS A 405 4.81 17.03 3.75
N VAL A 406 4.53 16.95 2.45
CA VAL A 406 4.37 15.69 1.73
C VAL A 406 5.43 15.59 0.64
N GLU A 407 6.12 14.46 0.60
CA GLU A 407 7.10 14.12 -0.43
C GLU A 407 6.77 12.76 -1.04
N PRO A 408 6.84 12.61 -2.37
CA PRO A 408 6.82 11.30 -3.01
C PRO A 408 7.98 10.45 -2.45
N TRP A 409 7.71 9.20 -2.06
CA TRP A 409 8.71 8.35 -1.39
C TRP A 409 9.90 8.02 -2.31
N ASN A 410 9.69 8.04 -3.63
CA ASN A 410 10.73 7.74 -4.61
C ASN A 410 11.78 8.89 -4.76
N VAL A 411 11.64 10.00 -4.02
CA VAL A 411 12.60 11.12 -4.03
C VAL A 411 13.68 10.89 -2.98
N LYS A 412 14.91 10.59 -3.42
CA LYS A 412 16.09 10.58 -2.54
C LYS A 412 16.41 12.02 -2.11
N THR A 413 16.20 12.34 -0.84
CA THR A 413 16.65 13.63 -0.27
C THR A 413 18.16 13.55 -0.05
N ILE A 414 18.94 14.21 -0.91
CA ILE A 414 20.38 14.34 -0.72
C ILE A 414 20.59 15.42 0.33
N HIS A 415 21.01 15.03 1.54
CA HIS A 415 21.59 15.99 2.48
C HIS A 415 23.01 16.27 2.01
N GLU A 416 23.24 17.43 1.38
CA GLU A 416 24.60 17.96 1.25
C GLU A 416 25.08 18.32 2.67
N GLU A 417 26.03 17.57 3.20
CA GLU A 417 26.84 18.04 4.33
C GLU A 417 27.61 19.26 3.83
N VAL A 418 27.21 20.44 4.28
CA VAL A 418 27.99 21.66 4.07
C VAL A 418 29.17 21.59 5.02
N GLU A 419 30.38 21.37 4.48
CA GLU A 419 31.66 21.45 5.21
C GLU A 419 31.89 22.80 5.92
#